data_AF-A0A947QN06-F1
#
_entry.id   AF-A0A947QN06-F1
#
_cell.length_a   1.000
_cell.length_b   1.000
_cell.length_c   1.000
_cell.angle_alpha   90.00
_cell.angle_beta   90.00
_cell.angle_gamma   90.00
#
_symmetry.space_group_name_H-M   'P 1'
#
loop_
_entity.id
_entity.type
_entity.pdbx_description
1 polymer ?
#
loop_
_entity_poly.entity_id
_entity_poly.type
_entity_poly.pdbx_seq_one_letter_code
_entity_poly.pdbx_strand_id
1 'polypeptide(L)'
;MAKQNKLDQIRKLIETAHVSLVSARQLLDQVVGKKVENTGGVIEMAKELGKEETDGSEKIIEGIFDGQNMIGPDGKQYSIPANYASKSKLVVGDTLKLTIKEDGTFLYKQIGPVDRNRLVGVLAKDDITDEYRVVVGEQAFKVLLASVTYFKGDAGDEVVILVPKGKEVEWAAVENIIKTPAGAAKAAVAGEPEGEAKDESPAQEKVEEIDDLT
;
A
#
# COMPACT_ATOMS: atom_id res chain seq x y z
N MET A 1 -16.08 -21.78 -33.65
CA MET A 1 -16.31 -22.54 -32.39
C MET A 1 -15.12 -23.44 -32.03
N ALA A 2 -14.93 -24.65 -32.58
CA ALA A 2 -13.92 -25.60 -32.06
C ALA A 2 -12.46 -25.08 -31.97
N LYS A 3 -12.00 -24.23 -32.91
CA LYS A 3 -10.67 -23.58 -32.82
C LYS A 3 -10.57 -22.52 -31.70
N GLN A 4 -11.67 -21.84 -31.39
CA GLN A 4 -11.75 -20.86 -30.29
C GLN A 4 -11.49 -21.56 -28.96
N ASN A 5 -12.26 -22.62 -28.68
CA ASN A 5 -12.20 -23.37 -27.43
C ASN A 5 -10.79 -23.95 -27.18
N LYS A 6 -10.08 -24.38 -28.24
CA LYS A 6 -8.66 -24.77 -28.15
C LYS A 6 -7.71 -23.61 -27.86
N LEU A 7 -7.93 -22.42 -28.42
CA LEU A 7 -7.13 -21.23 -28.09
C LEU A 7 -7.34 -20.79 -26.63
N ASP A 8 -8.56 -20.87 -26.13
CA ASP A 8 -8.89 -20.49 -24.75
C ASP A 8 -8.38 -21.54 -23.73
N GLN A 9 -8.39 -22.82 -24.10
CA GLN A 9 -7.66 -23.87 -23.37
C GLN A 9 -6.14 -23.60 -23.34
N ILE A 10 -5.54 -23.21 -24.47
CA ILE A 10 -4.10 -22.89 -24.54
C ILE A 10 -3.76 -21.66 -23.68
N ARG A 11 -4.59 -20.61 -23.70
CA ARG A 11 -4.44 -19.44 -22.81
C ARG A 11 -4.44 -19.87 -21.34
N LYS A 12 -5.45 -20.63 -20.91
CA LYS A 12 -5.55 -21.09 -19.52
C LYS A 12 -4.37 -21.99 -19.11
N LEU A 13 -3.82 -22.79 -20.02
CA LEU A 13 -2.61 -23.58 -19.77
C LEU A 13 -1.36 -22.70 -19.62
N ILE A 14 -1.19 -21.67 -20.44
CA ILE A 14 -0.09 -20.69 -20.33
C ILE A 14 -0.18 -19.93 -19.01
N GLU A 15 -1.38 -19.47 -18.64
CA GLU A 15 -1.67 -18.77 -17.40
C GLU A 15 -1.38 -19.64 -16.16
N THR A 16 -1.85 -20.90 -16.17
CA THR A 16 -1.55 -21.89 -15.12
C THR A 16 -0.06 -22.18 -15.02
N ALA A 17 0.65 -22.29 -16.15
CA ALA A 17 2.09 -22.51 -16.18
C ALA A 17 2.87 -21.27 -15.66
N HIS A 18 2.39 -20.06 -15.96
CA HIS A 18 3.00 -18.82 -15.46
C HIS A 18 2.88 -18.71 -13.93
N VAL A 19 1.70 -18.95 -13.37
CA VAL A 19 1.49 -19.02 -11.91
C VAL A 19 2.39 -20.10 -11.30
N SER A 20 2.44 -21.30 -11.91
CA SER A 20 3.31 -22.39 -11.45
C SER A 20 4.80 -22.01 -11.45
N LEU A 21 5.27 -21.24 -12.43
CA LEU A 21 6.64 -20.75 -12.50
C LEU A 21 6.93 -19.67 -11.44
N VAL A 22 5.96 -18.79 -11.14
CA VAL A 22 6.08 -17.81 -10.04
C VAL A 22 6.16 -18.52 -8.69
N SER A 23 5.28 -19.48 -8.41
CA SER A 23 5.36 -20.29 -7.18
C SER A 23 6.65 -21.12 -7.11
N ALA A 24 7.13 -21.65 -8.24
CA ALA A 24 8.41 -22.36 -8.29
C ALA A 24 9.61 -21.44 -8.00
N ARG A 25 9.60 -20.18 -8.47
CA ARG A 25 10.60 -19.16 -8.09
C ARG A 25 10.56 -18.86 -6.59
N GLN A 26 9.37 -18.65 -6.02
CA GLN A 26 9.20 -18.41 -4.57
C GLN A 26 9.72 -19.57 -3.71
N LEU A 27 9.45 -20.83 -4.12
CA LEU A 27 10.00 -22.01 -3.46
C LEU A 27 11.53 -22.13 -3.65
N LEU A 28 12.05 -21.71 -4.80
CA LEU A 28 13.50 -21.67 -5.05
C LEU A 28 14.18 -20.64 -4.14
N ASP A 29 13.63 -19.44 -3.97
CA ASP A 29 14.17 -18.41 -3.07
C ASP A 29 14.20 -18.90 -1.61
N GLN A 30 13.16 -19.62 -1.16
CA GLN A 30 13.12 -20.28 0.15
C GLN A 30 14.21 -21.36 0.29
N VAL A 31 14.42 -22.20 -0.72
CA VAL A 31 15.39 -23.33 -0.67
C VAL A 31 16.84 -22.87 -0.84
N VAL A 32 17.09 -21.82 -1.64
CA VAL A 32 18.43 -21.25 -1.86
C VAL A 32 18.94 -20.47 -0.64
N GLY A 33 18.09 -20.23 0.36
CA GLY A 33 18.46 -19.48 1.56
C GLY A 33 18.68 -17.99 1.30
N LYS A 34 18.28 -17.50 0.11
CA LYS A 34 18.22 -16.07 -0.20
C LYS A 34 17.02 -15.51 0.55
N LYS A 35 17.21 -15.20 1.84
CA LYS A 35 16.26 -14.43 2.65
C LYS A 35 15.89 -13.16 1.90
N VAL A 36 14.73 -13.14 1.24
CA VAL A 36 14.04 -11.90 0.84
C VAL A 36 13.31 -11.33 2.07
N GLU A 37 13.98 -11.37 3.22
CA GLU A 37 13.66 -10.48 4.34
C GLU A 37 14.18 -9.09 3.95
N ASN A 38 13.45 -8.41 3.08
CA ASN A 38 13.62 -6.97 2.88
C ASN A 38 13.45 -6.19 4.19
N THR A 39 12.75 -6.79 5.16
CA THR A 39 12.76 -6.45 6.58
C THR A 39 14.16 -6.23 7.14
N GLY A 40 15.19 -6.97 6.70
CA GLY A 40 16.58 -6.79 7.15
C GLY A 40 17.10 -5.38 6.85
N GLY A 41 17.02 -4.96 5.59
CA GLY A 41 17.42 -3.60 5.19
C GLY A 41 16.53 -2.52 5.79
N VAL A 42 15.25 -2.80 6.05
CA VAL A 42 14.34 -1.88 6.76
C VAL A 42 14.71 -1.75 8.24
N ILE A 43 15.10 -2.85 8.91
CA ILE A 43 15.57 -2.87 10.31
C ILE A 43 16.92 -2.15 10.43
N GLU A 44 17.81 -2.29 9.46
CA GLU A 44 19.08 -1.53 9.42
C GLU A 44 18.81 -0.03 9.24
N MET A 45 17.99 0.38 8.26
CA MET A 45 17.58 1.79 8.13
C MET A 45 16.87 2.32 9.37
N ALA A 46 16.05 1.52 10.06
CA ALA A 46 15.39 1.92 11.30
C ALA A 46 16.38 2.15 12.45
N LYS A 47 17.47 1.37 12.51
CA LYS A 47 18.55 1.57 13.51
C LYS A 47 19.43 2.78 13.21
N GLU A 48 19.65 3.10 11.94
CA GLU A 48 20.48 4.25 11.53
C GLU A 48 19.73 5.58 11.59
N LEU A 49 18.42 5.59 11.28
CA LEU A 49 17.61 6.81 11.13
C LEU A 49 16.58 7.01 12.24
N GLY A 50 16.17 5.93 12.91
CA GLY A 50 15.12 5.96 13.92
C GLY A 50 15.59 6.50 15.27
N LYS A 51 14.62 7.03 16.03
CA LYS A 51 14.85 7.60 17.37
C LYS A 51 13.72 7.19 18.31
N GLU A 52 14.02 7.19 19.61
CA GLU A 52 13.02 7.08 20.65
C GLU A 52 13.24 8.21 21.66
N GLU A 53 12.24 9.07 21.82
CA GLU A 53 12.26 10.26 22.67
C GLU A 53 10.96 10.32 23.49
N THR A 54 10.98 10.95 24.66
CA THR A 54 9.78 11.18 25.49
C THR A 54 9.65 12.68 25.72
N ASP A 55 8.54 13.26 25.25
CA ASP A 55 8.26 14.69 25.35
C ASP A 55 7.17 14.90 26.40
N GLY A 56 7.61 15.21 27.62
CA GLY A 56 6.78 15.20 28.83
C GLY A 56 6.23 13.81 29.14
N SER A 57 5.02 13.55 28.65
CA SER A 57 4.26 12.30 28.81
C SER A 57 3.89 11.63 27.48
N GLU A 58 4.08 12.30 26.33
CA GLU A 58 3.93 11.66 25.02
C GLU A 58 5.22 10.90 24.65
N LYS A 59 5.08 9.69 24.11
CA LYS A 59 6.22 8.92 23.59
C LYS A 59 6.34 9.09 22.08
N ILE A 60 7.52 9.51 21.63
CA ILE A 60 7.85 9.75 20.23
C ILE A 60 8.79 8.65 19.73
N ILE A 61 8.45 8.07 18.57
CA ILE A 61 9.23 7.02 17.92
C ILE A 61 9.35 7.37 16.44
N GLU A 62 10.58 7.58 15.95
CA GLU A 62 10.87 7.71 14.53
C GLU A 62 11.30 6.35 13.97
N GLY A 63 10.72 5.92 12.84
CA GLY A 63 10.91 4.58 12.28
C GLY A 63 10.61 4.51 10.78
N ILE A 64 10.77 3.33 10.19
CA ILE A 64 10.75 3.12 8.72
C ILE A 64 9.57 2.22 8.30
N PHE A 65 8.87 2.59 7.23
CA PHE A 65 7.76 1.80 6.69
C PHE A 65 8.24 0.53 5.98
N ASP A 66 7.69 -0.64 6.33
CA ASP A 66 8.00 -1.94 5.71
C ASP A 66 7.08 -2.33 4.54
N GLY A 67 5.95 -1.62 4.37
CA GLY A 67 4.86 -1.97 3.44
C GLY A 67 3.48 -2.11 4.12
N GLN A 68 3.45 -2.39 5.43
CA GLN A 68 2.25 -2.50 6.26
C GLN A 68 2.40 -1.87 7.65
N ASN A 69 3.60 -1.85 8.23
CA ASN A 69 3.95 -1.42 9.58
C ASN A 69 5.09 -0.40 9.56
N MET A 70 5.28 0.29 10.69
CA MET A 70 6.51 1.03 10.98
C MET A 70 7.45 0.14 11.80
N ILE A 71 8.72 0.06 11.40
CA ILE A 71 9.80 -0.58 12.17
C ILE A 71 10.51 0.51 12.99
N GLY A 72 10.53 0.36 14.32
CA GLY A 72 11.27 1.23 15.23
C GLY A 72 12.77 0.91 15.28
N PRO A 73 13.61 1.78 15.89
CA PRO A 73 15.07 1.59 15.97
C PRO A 73 15.48 0.36 16.80
N ASP A 74 14.60 -0.10 17.70
CA ASP A 74 14.74 -1.32 18.48
C ASP A 74 14.28 -2.59 17.71
N GLY A 75 13.79 -2.44 16.47
CA GLY A 75 13.22 -3.51 15.66
C GLY A 75 11.78 -3.90 16.00
N LYS A 76 11.09 -3.19 16.92
CA LYS A 76 9.66 -3.42 17.15
C LYS A 76 8.83 -2.98 15.95
N GLN A 77 7.74 -3.70 15.69
CA GLN A 77 6.78 -3.39 14.64
C GLN A 77 5.56 -2.67 15.23
N TYR A 78 5.19 -1.55 14.61
CA TYR A 78 4.03 -0.74 14.99
C TYR A 78 3.04 -0.74 13.82
N SER A 79 1.86 -1.32 14.02
CA SER A 79 0.89 -1.50 12.93
C SER A 79 0.26 -0.16 12.53
N ILE A 80 0.24 0.11 11.22
CA ILE A 80 -0.28 1.36 10.66
C ILE A 80 -1.70 1.12 10.12
N PRO A 81 -2.68 2.01 10.39
CA PRO A 81 -3.99 1.93 9.76
C PRO A 81 -3.90 1.94 8.23
N ALA A 82 -4.40 0.89 7.57
CA ALA A 82 -4.28 0.72 6.12
C ALA A 82 -4.80 1.91 5.30
N ASN A 83 -5.84 2.60 5.81
CA ASN A 83 -6.40 3.81 5.20
C ASN A 83 -5.46 5.03 5.27
N TYR A 84 -4.62 5.13 6.31
CA TYR A 84 -3.60 6.17 6.39
C TYR A 84 -2.45 5.86 5.42
N ALA A 85 -2.03 4.60 5.35
CA ALA A 85 -0.98 4.17 4.43
C ALA A 85 -1.37 4.30 2.94
N SER A 86 -2.62 3.96 2.57
CA SER A 86 -3.13 4.16 1.21
C SER A 86 -3.32 5.64 0.86
N LYS A 87 -3.99 6.44 1.73
CA LYS A 87 -4.23 7.87 1.48
C LYS A 87 -2.94 8.68 1.38
N SER A 88 -1.93 8.35 2.20
CA SER A 88 -0.62 9.00 2.19
C SER A 88 0.34 8.42 1.15
N LYS A 89 -0.06 7.35 0.43
CA LYS A 89 0.74 6.64 -0.57
C LYS A 89 2.13 6.28 -0.03
N LEU A 90 2.18 5.62 1.13
CA LEU A 90 3.44 5.27 1.80
C LEU A 90 4.19 4.18 1.02
N VAL A 91 5.50 4.38 0.83
CA VAL A 91 6.40 3.52 0.08
C VAL A 91 7.46 2.93 1.02
N VAL A 92 7.82 1.67 0.81
CA VAL A 92 8.81 0.96 1.64
C VAL A 92 10.10 1.78 1.76
N GLY A 93 10.54 2.04 2.99
CA GLY A 93 11.67 2.93 3.29
C GLY A 93 11.27 4.34 3.75
N ASP A 94 10.03 4.78 3.56
CA ASP A 94 9.55 6.07 4.06
C ASP A 94 9.75 6.19 5.59
N THR A 95 10.33 7.30 6.05
CA THR A 95 10.48 7.62 7.47
C THR A 95 9.20 8.23 8.03
N LEU A 96 8.72 7.65 9.12
CA LEU A 96 7.52 8.02 9.85
C LEU A 96 7.87 8.40 11.30
N LYS A 97 7.11 9.35 11.86
CA LYS A 97 7.05 9.63 13.29
C LYS A 97 5.73 9.10 13.84
N LEU A 98 5.80 8.22 14.83
CA LEU A 98 4.71 7.82 15.69
C LEU A 98 4.78 8.64 16.97
N THR A 99 3.72 9.36 17.29
CA THR A 99 3.46 9.91 18.63
C THR A 99 2.42 9.02 19.32
N ILE A 100 2.76 8.49 20.49
CA ILE A 100 1.85 7.79 21.39
C ILE A 100 1.45 8.78 22.49
N LYS A 101 0.15 9.10 22.55
CA LYS A 101 -0.42 10.01 23.54
C LYS A 101 -0.63 9.37 24.91
N GLU A 102 -0.87 10.20 25.93
CA GLU A 102 -1.31 9.76 27.27
C GLU A 102 -2.55 8.84 27.24
N ASP A 103 -3.50 9.12 26.33
CA ASP A 103 -4.73 8.34 26.13
C ASP A 103 -4.51 7.01 25.37
N GLY A 104 -3.28 6.72 24.96
CA GLY A 104 -2.90 5.54 24.18
C GLY A 104 -3.11 5.68 22.66
N THR A 105 -3.58 6.83 22.16
CA THR A 105 -3.78 7.07 20.73
C THR A 105 -2.45 7.11 19.99
N PHE A 106 -2.35 6.34 18.90
CA PHE A 106 -1.20 6.32 17.99
C PHE A 106 -1.42 7.30 16.85
N LEU A 107 -0.66 8.40 16.82
CA LEU A 107 -0.66 9.38 15.74
C LEU A 107 0.57 9.17 14.84
N TYR A 108 0.35 8.73 13.61
CA TYR A 108 1.40 8.61 12.59
C TYR A 108 1.49 9.87 11.72
N LYS A 109 2.71 10.33 11.46
CA LYS A 109 3.03 11.39 10.50
C LYS A 109 4.22 11.00 9.64
N GLN A 110 4.12 11.15 8.32
CA GLN A 110 5.29 11.04 7.45
C GLN A 110 6.24 12.24 7.66
N ILE A 111 7.53 11.96 7.84
CA ILE A 111 8.57 12.96 8.05
C ILE A 111 9.70 12.92 7.01
N GLY A 112 9.92 11.76 6.37
CA GLY A 112 10.93 11.60 5.33
C GLY A 112 10.46 10.67 4.21
N PRO A 113 9.85 11.17 3.12
CA PRO A 113 9.51 10.34 1.98
C PRO A 113 10.78 9.89 1.25
N VAL A 114 10.90 8.61 0.90
CA VAL A 114 12.01 8.12 0.07
C VAL A 114 11.82 8.47 -1.40
N ASP A 115 12.93 8.45 -2.13
CA ASP A 115 12.99 8.72 -3.55
C ASP A 115 12.32 7.59 -4.36
N ARG A 116 11.44 7.93 -5.33
CA ARG A 116 10.45 6.99 -5.90
C ARG A 116 10.55 6.82 -7.41
N ASN A 117 10.30 5.61 -7.89
CA ASN A 117 9.99 5.32 -9.28
C ASN A 117 8.47 5.12 -9.45
N ARG A 118 7.91 5.69 -10.52
CA ARG A 118 6.55 5.39 -11.00
C ARG A 118 6.63 4.24 -12.00
N LEU A 119 5.91 3.15 -11.74
CA LEU A 119 5.77 2.02 -12.66
C LEU A 119 4.30 1.88 -13.07
N VAL A 120 4.06 1.31 -14.25
CA VAL A 120 2.72 0.98 -14.75
C VAL A 120 2.64 -0.53 -14.89
N GLY A 121 1.56 -1.13 -14.39
CA GLY A 121 1.33 -2.58 -14.42
C GLY A 121 -0.15 -2.92 -14.45
N VAL A 122 -0.47 -4.20 -14.39
CA VAL A 122 -1.86 -4.71 -14.38
C VAL A 122 -2.24 -5.18 -12.99
N LEU A 123 -3.43 -4.82 -12.51
CA LEU A 123 -3.96 -5.34 -11.25
C LEU A 123 -4.35 -6.82 -11.40
N ALA A 124 -3.79 -7.65 -10.55
CA ALA A 124 -4.16 -9.05 -10.35
C ALA A 124 -4.69 -9.24 -8.92
N LYS A 125 -5.49 -10.29 -8.75
CA LYS A 125 -5.88 -10.80 -7.44
C LYS A 125 -5.42 -12.25 -7.32
N ASP A 126 -4.95 -12.64 -6.16
CA ASP A 126 -4.55 -14.01 -5.85
C ASP A 126 -5.78 -14.81 -5.37
N ASP A 127 -6.22 -15.81 -6.14
CA ASP A 127 -7.44 -16.59 -5.88
C ASP A 127 -7.37 -17.46 -4.60
N ILE A 128 -6.20 -17.56 -3.95
CA ILE A 128 -5.98 -18.41 -2.76
C ILE A 128 -5.90 -17.55 -1.49
N THR A 129 -5.22 -16.41 -1.56
CA THR A 129 -4.93 -15.52 -0.42
C THR A 129 -5.82 -14.28 -0.38
N ASP A 130 -6.61 -14.02 -1.43
CA ASP A 130 -7.40 -12.80 -1.66
C ASP A 130 -6.58 -11.50 -1.76
N GLU A 131 -5.23 -11.61 -1.75
CA GLU A 131 -4.32 -10.47 -1.88
C GLU A 131 -4.38 -9.82 -3.28
N TYR A 132 -4.32 -8.49 -3.33
CA TYR A 132 -4.11 -7.75 -4.57
C TYR A 132 -2.62 -7.53 -4.85
N ARG A 133 -2.24 -7.71 -6.10
CA ARG A 133 -0.86 -7.53 -6.58
C ARG A 133 -0.87 -6.80 -7.93
N VAL A 134 0.14 -5.96 -8.19
CA VAL A 134 0.32 -5.30 -9.49
C VAL A 134 1.52 -5.93 -10.21
N VAL A 135 1.28 -6.43 -11.42
CA VAL A 135 2.28 -7.12 -12.24
C VAL A 135 2.93 -6.12 -13.21
N VAL A 136 4.26 -6.03 -13.16
CA VAL A 136 5.10 -5.17 -14.02
C VAL A 136 6.21 -6.03 -14.62
N GLY A 137 6.05 -6.44 -15.88
CA GLY A 137 6.98 -7.36 -16.52
C GLY A 137 7.02 -8.72 -15.81
N GLU A 138 8.20 -9.14 -15.35
CA GLU A 138 8.38 -10.36 -14.55
C GLU A 138 8.21 -10.15 -13.03
N GLN A 139 8.00 -8.92 -12.55
CA GLN A 139 7.85 -8.61 -11.13
C GLN A 139 6.37 -8.42 -10.75
N ALA A 140 6.01 -8.80 -9.52
CA ALA A 140 4.67 -8.63 -8.97
C ALA A 140 4.77 -8.04 -7.56
N PHE A 141 4.19 -6.85 -7.37
CA PHE A 141 4.23 -6.10 -6.12
C PHE A 141 2.91 -6.23 -5.37
N LYS A 142 2.94 -6.53 -4.07
CA LYS A 142 1.76 -6.45 -3.19
C LYS A 142 1.31 -5.00 -3.05
N VAL A 143 -0.01 -4.79 -3.01
CA VAL A 143 -0.62 -3.47 -2.81
C VAL A 143 -1.67 -3.53 -1.72
N LEU A 144 -1.79 -2.47 -0.92
CA LEU A 144 -2.78 -2.41 0.15
C LEU A 144 -4.21 -2.40 -0.42
N LEU A 145 -5.04 -3.34 0.03
CA LEU A 145 -6.47 -3.46 -0.31
C LEU A 145 -7.21 -2.12 -0.18
N ALA A 146 -6.92 -1.35 0.87
CA ALA A 146 -7.49 -0.02 1.13
C ALA A 146 -7.20 1.02 0.02
N SER A 147 -6.21 0.79 -0.83
CA SER A 147 -5.95 1.61 -2.03
C SER A 147 -6.80 1.13 -3.21
N VAL A 148 -6.89 -0.19 -3.39
CA VAL A 148 -7.68 -0.81 -4.46
C VAL A 148 -9.16 -0.47 -4.31
N THR A 149 -9.71 -0.57 -3.09
CA THR A 149 -11.11 -0.22 -2.82
C THR A 149 -11.37 1.28 -2.97
N TYR A 150 -10.44 2.14 -2.55
CA TYR A 150 -10.55 3.60 -2.72
C TYR A 150 -10.62 4.02 -4.20
N PHE A 151 -9.75 3.45 -5.05
CA PHE A 151 -9.79 3.67 -6.50
C PHE A 151 -10.81 2.77 -7.23
N LYS A 152 -11.64 2.00 -6.50
CA LYS A 152 -12.61 1.03 -7.03
C LYS A 152 -12.01 0.06 -8.07
N GLY A 153 -10.77 -0.38 -7.91
CA GLY A 153 -10.03 -1.19 -8.90
C GLY A 153 -10.51 -2.63 -9.04
N ASP A 154 -10.48 -3.15 -10.28
CA ASP A 154 -10.82 -4.53 -10.66
C ASP A 154 -9.58 -5.26 -11.22
N ALA A 155 -9.52 -6.58 -11.08
CA ALA A 155 -8.49 -7.37 -11.72
C ALA A 155 -8.58 -7.26 -13.26
N GLY A 156 -7.49 -6.84 -13.90
CA GLY A 156 -7.43 -6.46 -15.32
C GLY A 156 -7.45 -4.95 -15.59
N ASP A 157 -7.53 -4.10 -14.57
CA ASP A 157 -7.26 -2.67 -14.71
C ASP A 157 -5.75 -2.36 -14.80
N GLU A 158 -5.41 -1.24 -15.43
CA GLU A 158 -4.05 -0.70 -15.44
C GLU A 158 -3.82 0.14 -14.17
N VAL A 159 -2.68 -0.03 -13.51
CA VAL A 159 -2.38 0.61 -12.22
C VAL A 159 -1.03 1.30 -12.30
N VAL A 160 -0.99 2.55 -11.83
CA VAL A 160 0.27 3.26 -11.58
C VAL A 160 0.67 3.04 -10.13
N ILE A 161 1.87 2.50 -9.91
CA ILE A 161 2.41 2.23 -8.57
C ILE A 161 3.70 3.03 -8.29
N LEU A 162 3.97 3.27 -7.02
CA LEU A 162 5.21 3.85 -6.50
C LEU A 162 6.02 2.77 -5.77
N VAL A 163 7.28 2.64 -6.18
CA VAL A 163 8.30 1.79 -5.54
C VAL A 163 9.53 2.65 -5.21
N PRO A 164 10.35 2.31 -4.19
CA PRO A 164 11.55 3.07 -3.87
C PRO A 164 12.61 2.90 -4.97
N LYS A 165 13.44 3.91 -5.19
CA LYS A 165 14.57 3.81 -6.13
C LYS A 165 15.65 2.87 -5.60
N GLY A 166 16.20 2.05 -6.48
CA GLY A 166 17.42 1.25 -6.23
C GLY A 166 17.27 0.08 -5.26
N LYS A 167 16.04 -0.30 -4.88
CA LYS A 167 15.78 -1.44 -3.97
C LYS A 167 14.68 -2.33 -4.54
N GLU A 168 14.91 -3.64 -4.60
CA GLU A 168 13.85 -4.61 -4.85
C GLU A 168 12.96 -4.67 -3.60
N VAL A 169 11.63 -4.57 -3.73
CA VAL A 169 10.69 -4.61 -2.60
C VAL A 169 9.47 -5.45 -2.94
N GLU A 170 8.84 -6.04 -1.92
CA GLU A 170 7.59 -6.80 -2.07
C GLU A 170 6.37 -5.88 -2.20
N TRP A 171 6.36 -4.74 -1.50
CA TRP A 171 5.21 -3.83 -1.41
C TRP A 171 5.38 -2.55 -2.24
N ALA A 172 4.28 -2.10 -2.84
CA ALA A 172 4.19 -0.83 -3.58
C ALA A 172 2.94 -0.02 -3.17
N ALA A 173 3.03 1.31 -3.27
CA ALA A 173 1.86 2.18 -3.09
C ALA A 173 1.12 2.35 -4.42
N VAL A 174 -0.21 2.34 -4.40
CA VAL A 174 -1.01 2.71 -5.59
C VAL A 174 -1.07 4.23 -5.71
N GLU A 175 -0.60 4.76 -6.85
CA GLU A 175 -0.75 6.18 -7.18
C GLU A 175 -2.14 6.47 -7.76
N ASN A 176 -2.59 5.64 -8.71
CA ASN A 176 -3.88 5.74 -9.38
C ASN A 176 -4.24 4.42 -10.08
N ILE A 177 -5.53 4.20 -10.38
CA ILE A 177 -6.01 3.10 -11.24
C ILE A 177 -6.69 3.68 -12.48
N ILE A 178 -6.38 3.10 -13.64
CA ILE A 178 -6.91 3.47 -14.95
C ILE A 178 -7.83 2.32 -15.41
N LYS A 179 -9.14 2.59 -15.41
CA LYS A 179 -10.16 1.62 -15.84
C LYS A 179 -9.97 1.22 -17.30
N THR A 180 -9.73 -0.06 -17.56
CA THR A 180 -9.71 -0.57 -18.94
C THR A 180 -11.15 -0.80 -19.44
N PRO A 181 -11.43 -0.72 -20.76
CA PRO A 181 -12.76 -1.00 -21.29
C PRO A 181 -13.30 -2.40 -20.96
N ALA A 182 -12.40 -3.36 -20.70
CA ALA A 182 -12.76 -4.71 -20.28
C ALA A 182 -13.17 -4.78 -18.78
N GLY A 183 -12.55 -3.98 -17.91
CA GLY A 183 -12.96 -3.84 -16.51
C GLY A 183 -14.30 -3.10 -16.37
N ALA A 184 -14.45 -1.98 -17.08
CA ALA A 184 -15.67 -1.15 -17.05
C ALA A 184 -16.95 -1.94 -17.42
N ALA A 185 -16.85 -2.94 -18.32
CA ALA A 185 -17.97 -3.79 -18.70
C ALA A 185 -18.50 -4.70 -17.57
N LYS A 186 -17.70 -4.98 -16.52
CA LYS A 186 -18.18 -5.70 -15.32
C LYS A 186 -18.89 -4.76 -14.34
N ALA A 187 -18.33 -3.56 -14.12
CA ALA A 187 -18.89 -2.58 -13.19
C ALA A 187 -20.33 -2.16 -13.56
N ALA A 188 -20.64 -2.06 -14.85
CA ALA A 188 -21.96 -1.70 -15.37
C ALA A 188 -23.10 -2.72 -15.05
N VAL A 189 -22.78 -3.87 -14.45
CA VAL A 189 -23.76 -4.89 -14.02
C VAL A 189 -24.06 -4.81 -12.51
N ALA A 190 -23.35 -3.95 -11.76
CA ALA A 190 -23.27 -4.01 -10.29
C ALA A 190 -23.68 -2.71 -9.55
N GLY A 191 -24.23 -1.72 -10.23
CA GLY A 191 -24.81 -0.49 -9.63
C GLY A 191 -26.19 -0.20 -10.23
N GLU A 192 -27.04 0.63 -9.65
CA GLU A 192 -27.00 1.49 -8.45
C GLU A 192 -28.46 1.95 -8.17
N PRO A 193 -28.78 2.83 -7.20
CA PRO A 193 -28.03 3.32 -6.04
C PRO A 193 -28.59 2.64 -4.75
N GLU A 194 -28.80 3.17 -3.53
CA GLU A 194 -28.73 4.49 -2.87
C GLU A 194 -28.21 4.35 -1.42
N GLY A 195 -27.81 5.47 -0.80
CA GLY A 195 -27.44 5.57 0.61
C GLY A 195 -26.72 6.88 0.92
N GLU A 196 -27.49 7.95 1.21
CA GLU A 196 -26.92 9.29 1.46
C GLU A 196 -25.96 9.31 2.66
N ALA A 197 -24.77 9.88 2.46
CA ALA A 197 -23.98 10.49 3.53
C ALA A 197 -23.69 11.94 3.12
N LYS A 198 -24.16 12.91 3.91
CA LYS A 198 -24.17 14.33 3.52
C LYS A 198 -22.85 15.03 3.83
N ASP A 199 -22.51 15.97 2.96
CA ASP A 199 -21.51 17.00 3.18
C ASP A 199 -21.99 17.94 4.30
N GLU A 200 -21.19 18.09 5.35
CA GLU A 200 -21.17 19.32 6.15
C GLU A 200 -19.74 19.86 6.20
N SER A 201 -19.65 21.14 5.83
CA SER A 201 -18.42 21.86 5.48
C SER A 201 -17.86 22.66 6.69
N PRO A 202 -16.69 23.33 6.59
CA PRO A 202 -15.81 23.51 7.75
C PRO A 202 -16.25 24.59 8.74
N ALA A 203 -15.86 24.42 9.99
CA ALA A 203 -16.00 25.42 11.05
C ALA A 203 -15.22 26.70 10.70
N GLN A 204 -15.88 27.86 10.80
CA GLN A 204 -15.25 29.17 10.74
C GLN A 204 -14.98 29.68 12.15
N GLU A 205 -13.82 30.32 12.34
CA GLU A 205 -13.46 30.99 13.58
C GLU A 205 -14.37 32.20 13.83
N LYS A 206 -14.76 32.39 15.09
CA LYS A 206 -15.33 33.65 15.56
C LYS A 206 -14.44 34.21 16.67
N VAL A 207 -13.61 35.18 16.31
CA VAL A 207 -13.04 36.12 17.27
C VAL A 207 -14.13 37.14 17.57
N GLU A 208 -14.43 37.38 18.84
CA GLU A 208 -15.17 38.57 19.28
C GLU A 208 -14.24 39.41 20.14
N GLU A 209 -14.18 40.70 19.82
CA GLU A 209 -13.20 41.63 20.37
C GLU A 209 -13.55 42.05 21.80
N ILE A 210 -12.50 42.26 22.60
CA ILE A 210 -12.56 43.03 23.83
C ILE A 210 -12.44 44.51 23.45
N ASP A 211 -13.43 45.32 23.81
CA ASP A 211 -13.29 46.77 23.81
C ASP A 211 -14.11 47.43 24.94
N ASP A 212 -13.82 48.70 25.19
CA ASP A 212 -13.70 49.28 26.54
C ASP A 212 -14.96 49.97 27.13
N LEU A 213 -14.86 50.32 28.42
CA LEU A 213 -15.52 51.44 29.13
C LEU A 213 -17.05 51.68 29.02
N THR A 214 -17.77 51.48 30.13
CA THR A 214 -18.25 52.61 30.99
C THR A 214 -18.70 52.16 32.38
#